data_AF-A0A371LW91-F1
#
_entry.id   AF-A0A371LW91-F1
#
_cell.length_a   1.000
_cell.length_b   1.000
_cell.length_c   1.000
_cell.angle_alpha   90.00
_cell.angle_beta   90.00
_cell.angle_gamma   90.00
#
_symmetry.space_group_name_H-M   'P 1'
#
loop_
_entity.id
_entity.type
_entity.pdbx_description
1 polymer ?
#
loop_
_entity_poly.entity_id
_entity_poly.type
_entity_poly.pdbx_seq_one_letter_code
_entity_poly.pdbx_strand_id
1 'polypeptide(L)'
;MANPKHYVVLEGLGAGKSDYTIQATGDIEKVGGRLGGLPVTTGPADQVSGSTADGTVWGKSDGYRIYGGIKSISLENPDHVQVHMGTIAGEPDDDHGDLCEVVVRAEKVEFISGQGPGEGALELDIEHDIRGGQSEHTSLRLPTGSTRNLGVAIDNFKVPRSGSEPKTIVTKITEREPPRDWFTGTPDEGSEPVDITLACDNPQQVTNTVPIDSDRGNPGKVKVYYTIDDLDD
;
A
#
# COMPACT_ATOMS: atom_id res chain seq x y z
N MET A 1 -12.04 24.90 -7.46
CA MET A 1 -11.63 23.68 -8.21
C MET A 1 -12.31 22.49 -7.54
N ALA A 2 -12.56 21.38 -8.25
CA ALA A 2 -13.04 20.17 -7.57
C ALA A 2 -12.02 19.73 -6.52
N ASN A 3 -12.42 18.98 -5.48
CA ASN A 3 -11.46 18.40 -4.55
C ASN A 3 -10.84 17.13 -5.17
N PRO A 4 -9.54 16.86 -4.93
CA PRO A 4 -8.93 15.63 -5.40
C PRO A 4 -9.54 14.46 -4.63
N LYS A 5 -9.81 13.36 -5.34
CA LYS A 5 -10.48 12.16 -4.80
C LYS A 5 -9.52 11.02 -4.58
N HIS A 6 -8.40 11.00 -5.28
CA HIS A 6 -7.39 9.96 -5.16
C HIS A 6 -6.00 10.57 -5.21
N TYR A 7 -5.03 9.80 -4.76
CA TYR A 7 -3.63 10.08 -5.02
C TYR A 7 -2.96 8.88 -5.72
N VAL A 8 -1.87 9.19 -6.40
CA VAL A 8 -0.91 8.21 -6.93
C VAL A 8 0.49 8.70 -6.56
N VAL A 9 1.29 7.83 -5.98
CA VAL A 9 2.73 8.03 -5.76
C VAL A 9 3.47 6.92 -6.47
N LEU A 10 4.42 7.28 -7.31
CA LEU A 10 5.32 6.37 -7.99
C LEU A 10 6.67 6.50 -7.31
N GLU A 11 7.07 5.50 -6.53
CA GLU A 11 8.36 5.46 -5.84
C GLU A 11 9.37 4.66 -6.65
N GLY A 12 10.48 5.30 -7.05
CA GLY A 12 11.56 4.63 -7.77
C GLY A 12 12.41 3.74 -6.85
N LEU A 13 12.54 2.46 -7.20
CA LEU A 13 13.28 1.46 -6.44
C LEU A 13 14.70 1.25 -6.97
N GLY A 14 15.69 1.40 -6.10
CA GLY A 14 17.10 1.13 -6.42
C GLY A 14 17.66 2.09 -7.48
N ALA A 15 18.60 1.60 -8.30
CA ALA A 15 19.26 2.40 -9.33
C ALA A 15 18.54 2.38 -10.69
N GLY A 16 17.46 1.59 -10.84
CA GLY A 16 16.72 1.45 -12.08
C GLY A 16 15.72 2.59 -12.31
N LYS A 17 15.31 2.77 -13.57
CA LYS A 17 14.32 3.78 -13.96
C LYS A 17 13.12 3.11 -14.63
N SER A 18 11.95 3.74 -14.55
CA SER A 18 10.79 3.36 -15.33
C SER A 18 10.07 4.59 -15.84
N ASP A 19 9.74 4.57 -17.12
CA ASP A 19 8.77 5.48 -17.67
C ASP A 19 7.37 5.03 -17.25
N TYR A 20 6.45 5.99 -17.13
CA TYR A 20 5.07 5.73 -16.73
C TYR A 20 4.07 6.63 -17.44
N THR A 21 2.83 6.13 -17.50
CA THR A 21 1.66 6.89 -17.92
C THR A 21 0.52 6.64 -16.94
N ILE A 22 -0.05 7.71 -16.39
CA ILE A 22 -1.27 7.69 -15.57
C ILE A 22 -2.41 8.26 -16.40
N GLN A 23 -3.54 7.57 -16.45
CA GLN A 23 -4.78 8.07 -17.04
C GLN A 23 -5.88 8.13 -16.00
N ALA A 24 -6.61 9.24 -15.98
CA ALA A 24 -7.74 9.48 -15.10
C ALA A 24 -9.00 9.88 -15.88
N THR A 25 -10.11 9.97 -15.16
CA THR A 25 -11.38 10.52 -15.66
C THR A 25 -11.51 12.03 -15.41
N GLY A 26 -10.75 12.58 -14.46
CA GLY A 26 -10.66 14.01 -14.15
C GLY A 26 -9.23 14.51 -14.23
N ASP A 27 -9.02 15.77 -13.87
CA ASP A 27 -7.70 16.39 -13.92
C ASP A 27 -6.70 15.69 -12.99
N ILE A 28 -5.43 15.78 -13.35
CA ILE A 28 -4.28 15.34 -12.57
C ILE A 28 -3.48 16.58 -12.19
N GLU A 29 -2.91 16.58 -10.99
CA GLU A 29 -1.99 17.60 -10.52
C GLU A 29 -0.75 16.93 -9.94
N LYS A 30 0.43 17.32 -10.41
CA LYS A 30 1.69 16.90 -9.82
C LYS A 30 1.99 17.75 -8.57
N VAL A 31 2.38 17.10 -7.48
CA VAL A 31 2.66 17.76 -6.20
C VAL A 31 4.05 17.38 -5.67
N GLY A 32 4.58 18.21 -4.78
CA GLY A 32 5.80 17.97 -4.02
C GLY A 32 5.51 18.02 -2.52
N GLY A 33 6.48 17.66 -1.69
CA GLY A 33 6.31 17.57 -0.22
C GLY A 33 6.02 16.13 0.16
N ARG A 34 4.93 15.89 0.89
CA ARG A 34 4.42 14.54 1.17
C ARG A 34 3.08 14.25 0.50
N LEU A 35 2.92 13.02 0.04
CA LEU A 35 1.65 12.49 -0.48
C LEU A 35 1.56 11.00 -0.16
N GLY A 36 0.42 10.54 0.34
CA GLY A 36 0.29 9.15 0.78
C GLY A 36 1.36 8.75 1.80
N GLY A 37 1.79 9.69 2.66
CA GLY A 37 2.86 9.57 3.66
C GLY A 37 4.25 9.26 3.10
N LEU A 38 4.48 9.50 1.80
CA LEU A 38 5.77 9.34 1.15
C LEU A 38 6.29 10.71 0.69
N PRO A 39 7.62 10.95 0.75
CA PRO A 39 8.21 12.15 0.19
C PRO A 39 8.12 12.11 -1.33
N VAL A 40 7.50 13.14 -1.92
CA VAL A 40 7.31 13.29 -3.38
C VAL A 40 7.94 14.58 -3.89
N THR A 41 8.38 14.56 -5.15
CA THR A 41 9.08 15.71 -5.74
C THR A 41 8.41 16.19 -7.02
N THR A 42 8.39 17.51 -7.22
CA THR A 42 8.03 18.11 -8.51
C THR A 42 9.24 18.15 -9.43
N GLY A 43 9.67 16.99 -9.93
CA GLY A 43 10.68 16.91 -10.98
C GLY A 43 10.15 17.54 -12.30
N PRO A 44 10.96 18.30 -13.05
CA PRO A 44 10.54 19.01 -14.26
C PRO A 44 10.40 18.12 -15.51
N ALA A 45 10.77 16.85 -15.42
CA ALA A 45 10.73 15.91 -16.54
C ALA A 45 9.32 15.39 -16.84
N ASP A 46 8.40 15.51 -15.87
CA ASP A 46 7.08 14.92 -16.00
C ASP A 46 6.07 15.94 -16.50
N GLN A 47 5.19 15.48 -17.38
CA GLN A 47 4.20 16.30 -18.05
C GLN A 47 2.82 15.87 -17.61
N VAL A 48 2.06 16.83 -17.09
CA VAL A 48 0.64 16.66 -16.79
C VAL A 48 -0.18 17.44 -17.82
N SER A 49 -1.11 16.76 -18.47
CA SER A 49 -2.01 17.33 -19.48
C SER A 49 -3.43 16.87 -19.20
N GLY A 50 -4.18 17.71 -18.47
CA GLY A 50 -5.55 17.41 -18.04
C GLY A 50 -5.62 16.12 -17.25
N SER A 51 -6.25 15.09 -17.82
CA SER A 51 -6.46 13.78 -17.20
C SER A 51 -5.35 12.76 -17.46
N THR A 52 -4.20 13.18 -17.98
CA THR A 52 -3.06 12.30 -18.30
C THR A 52 -1.78 12.85 -17.70
N ALA A 53 -0.96 11.98 -17.11
CA ALA A 53 0.40 12.32 -16.69
C ALA A 53 1.39 11.31 -17.27
N ASP A 54 2.46 11.80 -17.87
CA ASP A 54 3.56 11.02 -18.43
C ASP A 54 4.85 11.46 -17.77
N GLY A 55 5.71 10.51 -17.41
CA GLY A 55 6.94 10.82 -16.70
C GLY A 55 7.91 9.67 -16.57
N THR A 56 9.01 9.93 -15.87
CA THR A 56 10.03 8.93 -15.56
C THR A 56 10.42 9.02 -14.10
N VAL A 57 10.24 7.92 -13.37
CA VAL A 57 10.64 7.83 -11.96
C VAL A 57 12.00 7.15 -11.84
N TRP A 58 12.88 7.73 -11.00
CA TRP A 58 14.21 7.20 -10.72
C TRP A 58 14.70 7.57 -9.31
N GLY A 59 14.74 6.60 -8.41
CA GLY A 59 15.33 6.70 -7.05
C GLY A 59 14.66 7.70 -6.09
N LYS A 60 13.65 8.43 -6.54
CA LYS A 60 12.77 9.32 -5.76
C LYS A 60 11.32 9.01 -6.11
N SER A 61 10.39 9.71 -5.49
CA SER A 61 8.97 9.54 -5.78
C SER A 61 8.37 10.73 -6.51
N ASP A 62 7.49 10.44 -7.48
CA ASP A 62 6.60 11.41 -8.10
C ASP A 62 5.20 11.25 -7.51
N GLY A 63 4.57 12.37 -7.13
CA GLY A 63 3.26 12.39 -6.49
C GLY A 63 2.22 13.12 -7.32
N TYR A 64 1.03 12.55 -7.41
CA TYR A 64 -0.10 13.05 -8.19
C TYR A 64 -1.40 13.05 -7.40
N ARG A 65 -2.10 14.18 -7.37
CA ARG A 65 -3.49 14.29 -6.92
C ARG A 65 -4.42 14.12 -8.13
N ILE A 66 -5.46 13.30 -7.98
CA ILE A 66 -6.39 12.95 -9.06
C ILE A 66 -7.79 13.45 -8.71
N TYR A 67 -8.36 14.30 -9.57
CA TYR A 67 -9.67 14.95 -9.38
C TYR A 67 -10.85 14.16 -9.95
N GLY A 68 -10.60 12.90 -10.36
CA GLY A 68 -11.59 11.93 -10.79
C GLY A 68 -11.08 10.50 -10.51
N GLY A 69 -11.79 9.48 -10.96
CA GLY A 69 -11.32 8.09 -10.86
C GLY A 69 -10.09 7.80 -11.72
N ILE A 70 -9.22 6.91 -11.24
CA ILE A 70 -8.04 6.40 -11.95
C ILE A 70 -8.48 5.36 -12.97
N LYS A 71 -8.11 5.52 -14.24
CA LYS A 71 -8.42 4.56 -15.32
C LYS A 71 -7.34 3.50 -15.45
N SER A 72 -6.09 3.91 -15.50
CA SER A 72 -4.95 3.01 -15.67
C SER A 72 -3.64 3.67 -15.25
N ILE A 73 -2.70 2.84 -14.81
CA ILE A 73 -1.30 3.21 -14.60
C ILE A 73 -0.48 2.20 -15.41
N SER A 74 0.37 2.68 -16.31
CA SER A 74 1.27 1.86 -17.12
C SER A 74 2.70 2.15 -16.73
N LEU A 75 3.51 1.11 -16.60
CA LEU A 75 4.92 1.18 -16.24
C LEU A 75 5.74 0.41 -17.27
N GLU A 76 6.82 1.01 -17.78
CA GLU A 76 7.75 0.32 -18.67
C GLU A 76 8.54 -0.77 -17.91
N ASN A 77 9.02 -0.46 -16.70
CA ASN A 77 9.83 -1.34 -15.87
C ASN A 77 9.24 -1.44 -14.45
N PRO A 78 8.18 -2.24 -14.23
CA PRO A 78 7.49 -2.32 -12.95
C PRO A 78 8.36 -2.83 -11.80
N ASP A 79 9.42 -3.61 -12.07
CA ASP A 79 10.35 -4.09 -11.03
C ASP A 79 11.17 -2.96 -10.38
N HIS A 80 11.20 -1.77 -10.98
CA HIS A 80 11.91 -0.60 -10.49
C HIS A 80 10.98 0.48 -9.93
N VAL A 81 9.68 0.19 -9.79
CA VAL A 81 8.70 1.15 -9.27
C VAL A 81 7.76 0.48 -8.29
N GLN A 82 7.52 1.15 -7.18
CA GLN A 82 6.41 0.85 -6.30
C GLN A 82 5.32 1.89 -6.49
N VAL A 83 4.11 1.43 -6.85
CA VAL A 83 2.94 2.30 -7.01
C VAL A 83 2.16 2.30 -5.72
N HIS A 84 1.96 3.48 -5.15
CA HIS A 84 1.10 3.69 -3.99
C HIS A 84 -0.10 4.52 -4.40
N MET A 85 -1.30 4.05 -4.11
CA MET A 85 -2.53 4.73 -4.47
C MET A 85 -3.56 4.61 -3.35
N GLY A 86 -4.46 5.58 -3.27
CA GLY A 86 -5.51 5.61 -2.26
C GLY A 86 -6.53 6.69 -2.56
N THR A 87 -7.63 6.69 -1.81
CA THR A 87 -8.63 7.76 -1.83
C THR A 87 -8.18 8.92 -0.94
N ILE A 88 -8.41 10.15 -1.39
CA ILE A 88 -8.35 11.35 -0.55
C ILE A 88 -9.79 11.60 -0.12
N ALA A 89 -10.08 11.46 1.17
CA ALA A 89 -11.44 11.71 1.67
C ALA A 89 -11.69 13.21 1.69
N GLY A 90 -12.73 13.69 0.99
CA GLY A 90 -13.01 15.13 0.90
C GLY A 90 -14.49 15.49 0.96
N GLU A 91 -14.87 16.22 2.02
CA GLU A 91 -15.52 17.53 1.88
C GLU A 91 -14.86 18.55 2.83
N PRO A 92 -14.79 19.85 2.44
CA PRO A 92 -14.34 20.95 3.27
C PRO A 92 -15.57 21.62 3.91
N ASP A 93 -15.98 21.13 5.07
CA ASP A 93 -16.90 21.84 5.95
C ASP A 93 -16.54 21.45 7.39
N ASP A 94 -15.40 21.97 7.83
CA ASP A 94 -15.28 22.69 9.09
C ASP A 94 -13.82 23.05 9.30
N ASP A 95 -13.61 24.34 9.44
CA ASP A 95 -12.40 24.97 9.95
C ASP A 95 -12.13 24.45 11.38
N HIS A 96 -11.50 23.28 11.45
CA HIS A 96 -10.75 22.86 12.62
C HIS A 96 -9.31 22.70 12.16
N GLY A 97 -8.56 23.81 12.13
CA GLY A 97 -7.11 23.85 11.89
C GLY A 97 -6.26 23.01 12.86
N ASP A 98 -6.89 22.14 13.64
CA ASP A 98 -6.31 21.24 14.63
C ASP A 98 -6.46 19.77 14.26
N LEU A 99 -6.92 19.39 13.05
CA LEU A 99 -6.93 18.00 12.58
C LEU A 99 -5.78 17.77 11.58
N CYS A 100 -5.18 16.58 11.59
CA CYS A 100 -4.31 16.07 10.53
C CYS A 100 -4.92 14.81 9.90
N GLU A 101 -4.40 14.41 8.74
CA GLU A 101 -4.80 13.19 8.06
C GLU A 101 -3.72 12.12 8.21
N VAL A 102 -4.03 11.00 8.86
CA VAL A 102 -3.12 9.86 9.09
C VAL A 102 -3.48 8.71 8.14
N VAL A 103 -2.50 8.21 7.41
CA VAL A 103 -2.67 7.09 6.46
C VAL A 103 -2.03 5.83 7.00
N VAL A 104 -2.73 4.71 6.85
CA VAL A 104 -2.22 3.37 7.14
C VAL A 104 -1.89 2.65 5.82
N ARG A 105 -0.64 2.23 5.65
CA ARG A 105 -0.15 1.54 4.45
C ARG A 105 0.42 0.17 4.78
N ALA A 106 0.16 -0.80 3.91
CA ALA A 106 0.90 -2.06 3.86
C ALA A 106 2.09 -1.88 2.91
N GLU A 107 3.31 -1.97 3.43
CA GLU A 107 4.53 -1.66 2.68
C GLU A 107 5.09 -2.88 1.96
N LYS A 108 5.19 -4.01 2.68
CA LYS A 108 5.81 -5.23 2.18
C LYS A 108 5.38 -6.45 2.99
N VAL A 109 5.60 -7.60 2.40
CA VAL A 109 5.36 -8.92 2.99
C VAL A 109 6.64 -9.77 2.91
N GLU A 110 6.97 -10.44 4.00
CA GLU A 110 8.16 -11.25 4.17
C GLU A 110 7.77 -12.69 4.50
N PHE A 111 8.40 -13.63 3.81
CA PHE A 111 8.33 -15.04 4.16
C PHE A 111 9.15 -15.30 5.44
N ILE A 112 8.51 -15.84 6.48
CA ILE A 112 9.20 -16.18 7.73
C ILE A 112 9.51 -17.67 7.80
N SER A 113 8.48 -18.51 7.63
CA SER A 113 8.65 -19.96 7.77
C SER A 113 7.49 -20.72 7.15
N GLY A 114 7.70 -22.03 7.03
CA GLY A 114 6.69 -22.97 6.58
C GLY A 114 6.62 -23.02 5.07
N GLN A 115 7.39 -23.96 4.53
CA GLN A 115 7.14 -24.67 3.29
C GLN A 115 7.81 -26.05 3.46
N GLY A 116 7.13 -27.11 3.03
CA GLY A 116 7.71 -28.45 2.97
C GLY A 116 8.87 -28.50 1.95
N PRO A 117 9.50 -29.67 1.76
CA PRO A 117 10.54 -29.84 0.74
C PRO A 117 9.96 -29.68 -0.68
N GLY A 118 9.85 -28.44 -1.15
CA GLY A 118 9.39 -28.05 -2.48
C GLY A 118 9.72 -26.58 -2.73
N GLU A 119 10.33 -26.26 -3.87
CA GLU A 119 10.87 -24.92 -4.21
C GLU A 119 9.80 -23.91 -4.68
N GLY A 120 8.56 -24.03 -4.20
CA GLY A 120 7.40 -23.26 -4.69
C GLY A 120 7.27 -21.89 -4.03
N ALA A 121 6.91 -20.87 -4.81
CA ALA A 121 6.50 -19.56 -4.26
C ALA A 121 5.00 -19.59 -3.90
N LEU A 122 4.64 -19.08 -2.72
CA LEU A 122 3.25 -19.00 -2.25
C LEU A 122 2.46 -18.01 -3.10
N GLU A 123 1.27 -18.36 -3.58
CA GLU A 123 0.33 -17.35 -4.10
C GLU A 123 -0.54 -16.89 -2.93
N LEU A 124 -0.37 -15.64 -2.52
CA LEU A 124 -1.05 -15.08 -1.36
C LEU A 124 -2.16 -14.14 -1.81
N ASP A 125 -3.32 -14.29 -1.21
CA ASP A 125 -4.39 -13.29 -1.13
C ASP A 125 -4.35 -12.71 0.28
N ILE A 126 -4.05 -11.41 0.39
CA ILE A 126 -3.89 -10.71 1.66
C ILE A 126 -5.00 -9.67 1.78
N GLU A 127 -5.83 -9.80 2.80
CA GLU A 127 -6.82 -8.81 3.20
C GLU A 127 -6.27 -8.02 4.39
N HIS A 128 -6.23 -6.70 4.23
CA HIS A 128 -5.89 -5.73 5.27
C HIS A 128 -7.17 -5.04 5.73
N ASP A 129 -7.74 -5.46 6.86
CA ASP A 129 -8.98 -4.89 7.40
C ASP A 129 -8.67 -3.99 8.61
N ILE A 130 -9.04 -2.71 8.53
CA ILE A 130 -8.96 -1.81 9.68
C ILE A 130 -10.32 -1.79 10.36
N ARG A 131 -10.40 -2.27 11.60
CA ARG A 131 -11.68 -2.35 12.33
C ARG A 131 -12.30 -0.95 12.48
N GLY A 132 -13.50 -0.79 11.93
CA GLY A 132 -14.20 0.50 11.90
C GLY A 132 -13.66 1.49 10.86
N GLY A 133 -12.86 1.01 9.90
CA GLY A 133 -12.38 1.72 8.71
C GLY A 133 -12.66 0.90 7.44
N GLN A 134 -11.76 1.01 6.46
CA GLN A 134 -11.78 0.28 5.19
C GLN A 134 -11.01 -1.06 5.27
N SER A 135 -11.25 -1.89 4.26
CA SER A 135 -10.50 -3.11 3.98
C SER A 135 -9.92 -3.05 2.58
N GLU A 136 -8.68 -3.52 2.39
CA GLU A 136 -8.01 -3.55 1.09
C GLU A 136 -7.41 -4.93 0.82
N HIS A 137 -7.40 -5.35 -0.46
CA HIS A 137 -6.94 -6.68 -0.87
C HIS A 137 -5.71 -6.60 -1.77
N THR A 138 -4.71 -7.44 -1.51
CA THR A 138 -3.55 -7.60 -2.40
C THR A 138 -3.30 -9.06 -2.73
N SER A 139 -3.12 -9.36 -4.01
CA SER A 139 -2.70 -10.69 -4.46
C SER A 139 -1.27 -10.66 -5.00
N LEU A 140 -0.43 -11.60 -4.58
CA LEU A 140 0.96 -11.68 -5.04
C LEU A 140 1.55 -13.08 -4.93
N ARG A 141 2.65 -13.30 -5.64
CA ARG A 141 3.48 -14.50 -5.51
C ARG A 141 4.70 -14.21 -4.63
N LEU A 142 4.86 -14.94 -3.53
CA LEU A 142 5.91 -14.78 -2.53
C LEU A 142 6.87 -15.99 -2.54
N PRO A 143 8.04 -15.87 -3.20
CA PRO A 143 9.06 -16.91 -3.16
C PRO A 143 9.55 -17.25 -1.74
N THR A 144 9.96 -18.50 -1.54
CA THR A 144 10.54 -18.99 -0.28
C THR A 144 11.71 -18.10 0.15
N GLY A 145 11.70 -17.70 1.43
CA GLY A 145 12.78 -16.88 2.01
C GLY A 145 12.91 -15.48 1.39
N SER A 146 11.91 -15.01 0.66
CA SER A 146 11.94 -13.70 -0.01
C SER A 146 11.05 -12.67 0.69
N THR A 147 11.16 -11.43 0.21
CA THR A 147 10.30 -10.30 0.57
C THR A 147 9.73 -9.72 -0.72
N ARG A 148 8.47 -9.30 -0.68
CA ARG A 148 7.78 -8.62 -1.78
C ARG A 148 7.17 -7.32 -1.28
N ASN A 149 7.30 -6.27 -2.07
CA ASN A 149 6.66 -5.00 -1.78
C ASN A 149 5.16 -5.07 -2.10
N LEU A 150 4.37 -4.38 -1.29
CA LEU A 150 2.92 -4.22 -1.44
C LEU A 150 2.64 -2.78 -1.91
N GLY A 151 3.02 -1.78 -1.10
CA GLY A 151 2.82 -0.36 -1.42
C GLY A 151 1.36 0.06 -1.46
N VAL A 152 0.51 -0.58 -0.67
CA VAL A 152 -0.94 -0.37 -0.75
C VAL A 152 -1.40 0.47 0.43
N ALA A 153 -2.14 1.55 0.15
CA ALA A 153 -2.78 2.33 1.18
C ALA A 153 -4.15 1.73 1.49
N ILE A 154 -4.39 1.49 2.77
CA ILE A 154 -5.59 0.76 3.21
C ILE A 154 -6.69 1.76 3.54
N ASP A 155 -6.37 2.78 4.33
CA ASP A 155 -7.34 3.80 4.74
C ASP A 155 -6.63 5.09 5.21
N ASN A 156 -7.40 6.17 5.31
CA ASN A 156 -7.01 7.46 5.85
C ASN A 156 -7.98 7.96 6.92
N PHE A 157 -7.44 8.59 7.96
CA PHE A 157 -8.21 9.03 9.11
C PHE A 157 -7.91 10.48 9.47
N LYS A 158 -8.95 11.26 9.77
CA LYS A 158 -8.79 12.59 10.35
C LYS A 158 -8.62 12.46 11.86
N VAL A 159 -7.47 12.87 12.37
CA VAL A 159 -7.10 12.78 13.79
C VAL A 159 -6.81 14.16 14.36
N PRO A 160 -7.24 14.50 15.59
CA PRO A 160 -6.84 15.74 16.22
C PRO A 160 -5.33 15.81 16.51
N ARG A 161 -4.68 16.92 16.17
CA ARG A 161 -3.24 17.20 16.42
C ARG A 161 -2.86 17.14 17.90
N SER A 162 -3.80 17.42 18.79
CA SER A 162 -3.60 17.31 20.25
C SER A 162 -3.99 15.94 20.82
N GLY A 163 -4.45 15.01 19.99
CA GLY A 163 -5.03 13.73 20.41
C GLY A 163 -4.45 12.53 19.67
N SER A 164 -4.99 11.36 20.00
CA SER A 164 -4.70 10.12 19.30
C SER A 164 -5.92 9.21 19.29
N GLU A 165 -6.00 8.34 18.28
CA GLU A 165 -7.09 7.38 18.13
C GLU A 165 -6.53 5.95 17.98
N PRO A 166 -6.91 5.00 18.85
CA PRO A 166 -6.52 3.61 18.69
C PRO A 166 -7.33 2.93 17.57
N LYS A 167 -6.66 2.10 16.76
CA LYS A 167 -7.29 1.21 15.78
C LYS A 167 -6.68 -0.18 15.88
N THR A 168 -7.34 -1.16 15.25
CA THR A 168 -6.81 -2.52 15.10
C THR A 168 -6.83 -2.89 13.63
N ILE A 169 -5.66 -3.30 13.10
CA ILE A 169 -5.54 -3.90 11.77
C ILE A 169 -5.68 -5.42 11.94
N VAL A 170 -6.59 -6.05 11.22
CA VAL A 170 -6.68 -7.50 11.08
C VAL A 170 -6.08 -7.87 9.73
N THR A 171 -4.98 -8.62 9.74
CA THR A 171 -4.40 -9.16 8.50
C THR A 171 -4.92 -10.56 8.32
N LYS A 172 -5.61 -10.84 7.21
CA LYS A 172 -5.97 -12.21 6.83
C LYS A 172 -5.14 -12.60 5.61
N ILE A 173 -4.62 -13.81 5.62
CA ILE A 173 -3.85 -14.37 4.52
C ILE A 173 -4.49 -15.69 4.13
N THR A 174 -4.82 -15.81 2.86
CA THR A 174 -5.17 -17.08 2.23
C THR A 174 -4.08 -17.44 1.23
N GLU A 175 -3.46 -18.58 1.45
CA GLU A 175 -2.51 -19.19 0.54
C GLU A 175 -3.28 -20.00 -0.50
N ARG A 176 -2.93 -19.82 -1.78
CA ARG A 176 -3.45 -20.59 -2.90
C ARG A 176 -2.32 -21.35 -3.57
N GLU A 177 -2.50 -22.66 -3.68
CA GLU A 177 -1.57 -23.53 -4.40
C GLU A 177 -1.83 -23.45 -5.93
N PRO A 178 -0.82 -23.19 -6.78
CA PRO A 178 -0.99 -23.28 -8.23
C PRO A 178 -1.18 -24.75 -8.66
N PRO A 179 -1.94 -25.04 -9.76
CA PRO A 179 -2.43 -26.37 -10.13
C PRO A 179 -1.38 -27.43 -10.53
N ARG A 180 -0.08 -27.18 -10.31
CA ARG A 180 1.05 -28.04 -10.69
C ARG A 180 2.17 -28.08 -9.63
N ASP A 181 1.82 -27.97 -8.35
CA ASP A 181 2.73 -28.31 -7.25
C ASP A 181 2.33 -29.67 -6.62
N TRP A 182 3.27 -30.34 -5.94
CA TRP A 182 3.08 -31.58 -5.18
C TRP A 182 2.21 -31.38 -3.92
N PHE A 183 2.02 -30.11 -3.57
CA PHE A 183 0.97 -29.59 -2.71
C PHE A 183 -0.41 -29.91 -3.32
N THR A 184 -1.18 -30.69 -2.58
CA THR A 184 -2.49 -31.21 -2.99
C THR A 184 -3.43 -31.08 -1.80
N GLY A 185 -3.98 -29.90 -1.53
CA GLY A 185 -4.76 -29.67 -0.32
C GLY A 185 -5.87 -28.63 -0.44
N THR A 186 -6.48 -28.31 0.69
CA THR A 186 -7.31 -27.09 0.81
C THR A 186 -6.42 -25.87 0.98
N PRO A 187 -6.86 -24.66 0.56
CA PRO A 187 -6.15 -23.42 0.87
C PRO A 187 -5.79 -23.30 2.35
N ASP A 188 -4.56 -22.92 2.63
CA ASP A 188 -4.09 -22.65 3.99
C ASP A 188 -4.42 -21.20 4.35
N GLU A 189 -4.98 -20.96 5.54
CA GLU A 189 -5.43 -19.62 5.95
C GLU A 189 -4.93 -19.22 7.33
N GLY A 190 -4.82 -17.91 7.55
CA GLY A 190 -4.32 -17.32 8.78
C GLY A 190 -4.87 -15.93 9.00
N SER A 191 -5.09 -15.55 10.26
CA SER A 191 -5.44 -14.17 10.58
C SER A 191 -4.87 -13.75 11.92
N GLU A 192 -4.30 -12.54 11.98
CA GLU A 192 -3.75 -11.98 13.21
C GLU A 192 -4.08 -10.48 13.32
N PRO A 193 -4.58 -10.00 14.47
CA PRO A 193 -4.79 -8.57 14.73
C PRO A 193 -3.51 -7.88 15.23
N VAL A 194 -3.36 -6.60 14.92
CA VAL A 194 -2.36 -5.73 15.53
C VAL A 194 -2.96 -4.37 15.86
N ASP A 195 -2.74 -3.89 17.07
CA ASP A 195 -3.20 -2.58 17.51
C ASP A 195 -2.22 -1.49 17.06
N ILE A 196 -2.79 -0.38 16.60
CA ILE A 196 -2.05 0.81 16.14
C ILE A 196 -2.64 2.05 16.83
N THR A 197 -1.85 3.12 16.89
CA THR A 197 -2.34 4.41 17.41
C THR A 197 -2.13 5.46 16.34
N LEU A 198 -3.22 6.02 15.84
CA LEU A 198 -3.21 7.13 14.90
C LEU A 198 -2.95 8.42 15.68
N ALA A 199 -1.92 9.16 15.30
CA ALA A 199 -1.59 10.46 15.87
C ALA A 199 -0.80 11.27 14.84
N CYS A 200 -0.98 12.59 14.87
CA CYS A 200 -0.21 13.52 14.03
C CYS A 200 1.25 13.58 14.48
N ASP A 201 2.15 13.87 13.55
CA ASP A 201 3.60 14.03 13.71
C ASP A 201 4.27 12.84 14.40
N ASN A 202 3.66 11.65 14.32
CA ASN A 202 4.09 10.46 15.04
C ASN A 202 4.12 9.23 14.09
N PRO A 203 5.07 9.19 13.14
CA PRO A 203 5.22 8.06 12.25
C PRO A 203 5.51 6.77 13.03
N GLN A 204 4.79 5.70 12.69
CA GLN A 204 4.95 4.38 13.28
C GLN A 204 5.17 3.34 12.20
N GLN A 205 6.04 2.37 12.51
CA GLN A 205 6.18 1.14 11.75
C GLN A 205 5.75 -0.02 12.62
N VAL A 206 4.82 -0.81 12.11
CA VAL A 206 4.22 -1.93 12.83
C VAL A 206 4.37 -3.19 11.97
N THR A 207 4.60 -4.32 12.60
CA THR A 207 4.68 -5.61 11.90
C THR A 207 3.65 -6.56 12.44
N ASN A 208 3.03 -7.34 11.57
CA ASN A 208 2.06 -8.35 11.92
C ASN A 208 2.51 -9.70 11.36
N THR A 209 2.77 -10.67 12.24
CA THR A 209 3.21 -12.02 11.85
C THR A 209 2.00 -12.94 11.88
N VAL A 210 1.50 -13.29 10.71
CA VAL A 210 0.31 -14.12 10.55
C VAL A 210 0.73 -15.59 10.44
N PRO A 211 0.33 -16.46 11.38
CA PRO A 211 0.46 -17.89 11.20
C PRO A 211 -0.56 -18.36 10.16
N ILE A 212 -0.12 -19.16 9.20
CA ILE A 212 -0.99 -19.79 8.20
C ILE A 212 -1.12 -21.26 8.61
N ASP A 213 -2.34 -21.68 8.92
CA ASP A 213 -2.62 -23.04 9.37
C ASP A 213 -2.55 -24.00 8.18
N SER A 214 -1.75 -25.05 8.32
CA SER A 214 -1.57 -26.06 7.28
C SER A 214 -2.24 -27.36 7.68
N ASP A 215 -3.13 -27.84 6.81
CA ASP A 215 -3.88 -29.09 6.98
C ASP A 215 -3.00 -30.35 7.17
N ARG A 216 -1.71 -30.25 6.82
CA ARG A 216 -0.71 -31.33 6.85
C ARG A 216 0.34 -31.20 7.94
N GLY A 217 0.17 -30.29 8.90
CA GLY A 217 1.08 -30.14 10.04
C GLY A 217 2.40 -29.43 9.71
N ASN A 218 2.42 -28.63 8.62
CA ASN A 218 3.55 -27.79 8.22
C ASN A 218 3.18 -26.31 8.39
N PRO A 219 3.17 -25.76 9.62
CA PRO A 219 2.67 -24.41 9.85
C PRO A 219 3.50 -23.34 9.11
N GLY A 220 2.79 -22.48 8.40
CA GLY A 220 3.30 -21.29 7.69
C GLY A 220 3.37 -20.06 8.58
N LYS A 221 4.28 -19.14 8.29
CA LYS A 221 4.28 -17.78 8.85
C LYS A 221 4.72 -16.78 7.80
N VAL A 222 3.95 -15.72 7.69
CA VAL A 222 4.23 -14.57 6.85
C VAL A 222 4.16 -13.32 7.71
N LYS A 223 5.07 -12.38 7.48
CA LYS A 223 5.10 -11.10 8.21
C LYS A 223 4.77 -9.96 7.26
N VAL A 224 3.77 -9.18 7.60
CA VAL A 224 3.39 -7.96 6.88
C VAL A 224 3.89 -6.75 7.65
N TYR A 225 4.42 -5.76 6.93
CA TYR A 225 4.93 -4.51 7.46
C TYR A 225 3.96 -3.38 7.11
N TYR A 226 3.60 -2.59 8.11
CA TYR A 226 2.71 -1.45 8.00
C TYR A 226 3.43 -0.16 8.39
N THR A 227 3.11 0.92 7.68
CA THR A 227 3.47 2.29 8.06
C THR A 227 2.20 3.05 8.42
N ILE A 228 2.24 3.80 9.51
CA ILE A 228 1.20 4.74 9.92
C ILE A 228 1.89 6.10 9.98
N ASP A 229 1.46 7.03 9.14
CA ASP A 229 2.11 8.33 9.00
C ASP A 229 1.10 9.38 8.56
N ASP A 230 1.30 10.62 8.97
CA ASP A 230 0.44 11.71 8.53
C ASP A 230 0.81 12.25 7.14
N LEU A 231 -0.18 12.85 6.49
CA LEU A 231 -0.08 13.48 5.18
C LEU A 231 0.37 14.93 5.26
N ASP A 232 0.29 15.53 6.44
CA ASP A 232 0.69 16.91 6.67
C ASP A 232 2.23 16.96 6.83
N ASP A 233 2.86 17.90 6.11
CA ASP A 233 4.29 18.21 6.22
C ASP A 233 4.64 18.91 7.54
#